data_AF-A0A495JBI5-F1
#
_entry.id   AF-A0A495JBI5-F1
#
_cell.length_a   1.000
_cell.length_b   1.000
_cell.length_c   1.000
_cell.angle_alpha   90.00
_cell.angle_beta   90.00
_cell.angle_gamma   90.00
#
_symmetry.space_group_name_H-M   'P 1'
#
loop_
_entity.id
_entity.type
_entity.pdbx_description
1 polymer ?
#
loop_
_entity_poly.entity_id
_entity_poly.type
_entity_poly.pdbx_seq_one_letter_code
_entity_poly.pdbx_strand_id
1 'polypeptide(L)'
;MVSKQQVLRLVDQGHGYPEIGRMLGVPAGQAYLVGTGIPADGGDTVTGRQRERPGLLPSRSQRLVNPREANPTHSERVHEWMRDRARRDHPTR
;
A
#
# COMPACT_ATOMS: atom_id res chain seq x y z
N MET A 1 -0.92 6.25 -25.87
CA MET A 1 -0.99 5.24 -24.78
C MET A 1 0.35 5.23 -24.07
N VAL A 2 0.39 5.27 -22.73
CA VAL A 2 1.64 5.27 -21.95
C VAL A 2 2.27 3.88 -21.99
N SER A 3 3.56 3.80 -22.31
CA SER A 3 4.30 2.53 -22.37
C SER A 3 5.15 2.28 -21.12
N LYS A 4 5.40 0.99 -20.84
CA LYS A 4 6.29 0.56 -19.75
C LYS A 4 7.69 1.14 -19.89
N GLN A 5 8.24 1.19 -21.10
CA GLN A 5 9.57 1.75 -21.35
C GLN A 5 9.66 3.25 -21.04
N GLN A 6 8.59 4.02 -21.31
CA GLN A 6 8.55 5.44 -20.97
C GLN A 6 8.55 5.65 -19.46
N VAL A 7 7.75 4.87 -18.74
CA VAL A 7 7.70 4.93 -17.27
C VAL A 7 9.05 4.53 -16.66
N LEU A 8 9.64 3.42 -17.11
CA LEU A 8 10.93 2.95 -16.59
C LEU A 8 12.06 3.96 -16.79
N ARG A 9 12.09 4.66 -17.93
CA ARG A 9 13.08 5.72 -18.19
C ARG A 9 12.96 6.88 -17.21
N LEU A 10 11.74 7.31 -16.90
CA LEU A 10 11.52 8.40 -15.95
C LEU A 10 11.83 7.97 -14.51
N VAL A 11 11.56 6.71 -14.16
CA VAL A 11 11.98 6.12 -12.89
C VAL A 11 13.51 6.10 -12.77
N ASP A 12 14.21 5.70 -13.84
CA ASP A 12 15.69 5.68 -13.89
C ASP A 12 16.29 7.10 -13.77
N GLN A 13 15.57 8.11 -14.25
CA GLN A 13 15.90 9.53 -14.06
C GLN A 13 15.58 10.05 -12.64
N GLY A 14 15.01 9.21 -11.77
CA GLY A 14 14.73 9.53 -10.37
C GLY A 14 13.34 10.13 -10.09
N HIS A 15 12.45 10.18 -11.09
CA HIS A 15 11.11 10.73 -10.91
C HIS A 15 10.20 9.79 -10.11
N GLY A 16 9.37 10.38 -9.25
CA GLY A 16 8.33 9.65 -8.53
C GLY A 16 7.08 9.40 -9.38
N TYR A 17 6.32 8.35 -9.08
CA TYR A 17 5.08 8.03 -9.81
C TYR A 17 4.03 9.16 -9.89
N PRO A 18 3.84 10.03 -8.87
CA PRO A 18 2.99 11.21 -9.00
C PRO A 18 3.48 12.21 -10.04
N GLU A 19 4.80 12.41 -10.12
CA GLU A 19 5.44 13.32 -11.07
C GLU A 19 5.37 12.75 -12.49
N ILE A 20 5.67 11.46 -12.65
CA ILE A 20 5.54 10.73 -13.91
C ILE A 20 4.10 10.80 -14.43
N GLY A 21 3.10 10.63 -13.56
CA GLY A 21 1.69 10.78 -13.93
C GLY A 21 1.36 12.16 -14.49
N ARG A 22 1.87 13.23 -13.86
CA ARG A 22 1.73 14.60 -14.37
C ARG A 22 2.43 14.80 -15.72
N MET A 23 3.65 14.30 -15.88
CA MET A 23 4.42 14.42 -17.13
C MET A 23 3.77 13.69 -18.31
N LEU A 24 3.14 12.54 -18.04
CA LEU A 24 2.54 11.68 -19.07
C LEU A 24 1.02 11.86 -19.23
N GLY A 25 0.40 12.72 -18.42
CA GLY A 25 -1.04 12.98 -18.45
C GLY A 25 -1.90 11.80 -18.01
N VAL A 26 -1.42 10.97 -17.07
CA VAL A 26 -2.14 9.81 -16.54
C VAL A 26 -2.18 9.81 -15.00
N PRO A 27 -3.16 9.16 -14.37
CA PRO A 27 -3.17 8.97 -12.92
C PRO A 27 -1.89 8.28 -12.42
N ALA A 28 -1.40 8.69 -11.25
CA ALA A 28 -0.19 8.13 -10.65
C ALA A 28 -0.26 6.61 -10.45
N GLY A 29 -1.42 6.08 -10.05
CA GLY A 29 -1.66 4.65 -9.92
C GLY A 29 -1.58 3.91 -11.26
N GLN A 30 -1.98 4.55 -12.36
CA GLN A 30 -1.83 3.99 -13.70
C GLN A 30 -0.36 3.98 -14.14
N ALA A 31 0.41 5.03 -13.85
CA ALA A 31 1.85 5.04 -14.09
C ALA A 31 2.56 3.94 -13.28
N TYR A 32 2.18 3.74 -12.01
CA TYR A 32 2.68 2.67 -11.16
C TYR A 32 2.36 1.28 -11.73
N LEU A 33 1.11 1.04 -12.12
CA LEU A 33 0.68 -0.22 -12.72
C LEU A 33 1.43 -0.51 -14.03
N VAL A 34 1.61 0.48 -14.90
CA VAL A 34 2.34 0.31 -16.16
C VAL A 34 3.82 0.02 -15.93
N GLY A 35 4.44 0.69 -14.95
CA GLY A 35 5.86 0.49 -14.62
C GLY A 35 6.14 -0.88 -13.98
N THR A 36 5.33 -1.25 -12.99
CA THR A 36 5.59 -2.40 -12.10
C THR A 36 4.79 -3.66 -12.45
N GLY A 37 3.69 -3.52 -13.19
CA GLY A 37 2.69 -4.58 -13.38
C GLY A 37 1.97 -4.99 -12.10
N ILE A 38 1.90 -4.10 -11.10
CA ILE A 38 1.24 -4.31 -9.80
C ILE A 38 0.20 -3.19 -9.62
N PRO A 39 -1.05 -3.49 -9.22
CA PRO A 39 -2.03 -2.47 -8.91
C PRO A 39 -1.60 -1.63 -7.69
N ALA A 40 -1.93 -0.34 -7.72
CA ALA A 40 -1.62 0.62 -6.65
C ALA A 40 -2.76 0.72 -5.61
N ASP A 41 -3.60 -0.30 -5.49
CA ASP A 41 -4.76 -0.36 -4.57
C ASP A 41 -4.42 -0.93 -3.19
N GLY A 42 -3.17 -1.34 -2.98
CA GLY A 42 -2.71 -1.91 -1.72
C GLY A 42 -3.23 -3.33 -1.42
N GLY A 43 -3.95 -3.95 -2.36
CA GLY A 43 -4.49 -5.30 -2.20
C GLY A 43 -3.44 -6.40 -2.33
N ASP A 44 -2.35 -6.12 -3.05
CA ASP A 44 -1.25 -7.06 -3.26
C ASP A 44 -0.09 -6.69 -2.32
N THR A 45 0.10 -7.47 -1.25
CA THR A 45 1.25 -7.28 -0.35
C THR A 45 2.50 -7.63 -1.14
N VAL A 46 3.34 -6.64 -1.48
CA VAL A 46 4.52 -6.82 -2.33
C VAL A 46 5.43 -7.92 -1.77
N THR A 47 5.35 -9.11 -2.35
CA THR A 47 6.16 -10.28 -2.02
C THR A 47 7.63 -10.03 -2.34
N GLY A 48 8.55 -10.79 -1.74
CA GLY A 48 9.99 -10.67 -2.01
C GLY A 48 10.32 -10.73 -3.51
N ARG A 49 9.64 -11.59 -4.26
CA ARG A 49 9.75 -11.72 -5.73
C ARG A 49 9.23 -10.50 -6.48
N GLN A 50 8.22 -9.80 -5.95
CA GLN A 50 7.72 -8.56 -6.54
C GLN A 50 8.64 -7.36 -6.29
N ARG A 51 9.52 -7.41 -5.28
CA ARG A 51 10.55 -6.38 -5.04
C ARG A 51 11.64 -6.32 -6.11
N GLU A 52 11.86 -7.42 -6.83
CA GLU A 52 12.86 -7.50 -7.91
C GLU A 52 12.32 -6.98 -9.26
N ARG A 53 11.04 -6.59 -9.34
CA ARG A 53 10.45 -6.13 -10.59
C ARG A 53 11.01 -4.75 -10.99
N PRO A 54 11.37 -4.56 -12.27
CA PRO A 54 11.73 -3.24 -12.79
C PRO A 54 10.63 -2.21 -12.52
N GLY A 55 11.05 -1.01 -12.09
CA GLY A 55 10.15 0.08 -11.76
C GLY A 55 9.76 0.15 -10.29
N LEU A 56 9.99 -0.88 -9.47
CA LEU A 56 9.78 -0.72 -8.04
C LEU A 56 10.84 0.24 -7.48
N LEU A 57 10.40 1.38 -6.91
CA LEU A 57 11.32 2.30 -6.24
C LEU A 57 11.89 1.59 -5.01
N PRO A 58 13.23 1.60 -4.80
CA PRO A 58 13.84 1.01 -3.62
C PRO A 58 13.25 1.67 -2.39
N SER A 59 12.43 0.91 -1.66
CA SER A 59 11.68 1.41 -0.52
C SER A 59 12.63 1.79 0.61
N ARG A 60 13.04 3.05 0.68
CA ARG A 60 13.54 3.64 1.94
C ARG A 60 12.42 3.73 3.00
N SER A 61 11.17 3.63 2.57
CA SER A 61 9.95 3.75 3.37
C SER A 61 9.50 2.45 4.07
N GLN A 62 10.03 1.27 3.70
CA GLN A 62 9.71 0.03 4.46
C GLN A 62 10.45 -0.07 5.80
N ARG A 63 11.29 0.92 6.16
CA ARG A 63 11.85 1.05 7.51
C ARG A 63 10.88 1.62 8.54
N LEU A 64 9.65 1.98 8.16
CA LEU A 64 8.65 2.60 9.04
C LEU A 64 7.56 1.63 9.55
N VAL A 65 7.59 0.33 9.21
CA VAL A 65 6.56 -0.63 9.64
C VAL A 65 7.17 -1.87 10.31
N ASN A 66 8.12 -1.64 11.21
CA ASN A 66 8.35 -2.60 12.27
C ASN A 66 8.51 -1.85 13.61
N PRO A 67 7.48 -1.11 14.09
CA PRO A 67 7.43 -0.86 15.52
C PRO A 67 7.43 -2.24 16.19
N ARG A 68 8.32 -2.44 17.18
CA ARG A 68 8.26 -3.62 18.05
C ARG A 68 6.79 -3.82 18.42
N GLU A 69 6.22 -4.98 18.09
CA GLU A 69 4.88 -5.35 18.50
C GLU A 69 4.82 -5.31 20.04
N ALA A 70 4.47 -4.15 20.59
CA ALA A 70 4.02 -4.06 21.95
C ALA A 70 2.60 -4.61 21.90
N ASN A 71 2.47 -5.91 22.13
CA ASN A 71 1.19 -6.57 22.34
C ASN A 71 0.54 -5.88 23.56
N PRO A 72 -0.47 -5.01 23.38
CA PRO A 72 -1.07 -4.32 24.50
C PRO A 72 -1.80 -5.39 25.30
N THR A 73 -1.17 -5.82 26.39
CA THR A 73 -1.75 -6.83 27.27
C THR A 73 -3.05 -6.21 27.77
N HIS A 74 -4.18 -6.73 27.28
CA HIS A 74 -5.56 -6.46 27.69
C HIS A 74 -5.94 -4.98 27.96
N SER A 75 -6.75 -4.39 27.08
CA SER A 75 -7.47 -3.15 27.42
C SER A 75 -8.85 -3.49 27.97
N GLU A 76 -9.07 -3.29 29.27
CA GLU A 76 -10.38 -3.52 29.90
C GLU A 76 -11.50 -2.74 29.20
N ARG A 77 -11.19 -1.53 28.74
CA ARG A 77 -12.11 -0.67 27.99
C ARG A 77 -12.56 -1.31 26.67
N VAL A 78 -11.66 -2.03 25.99
CA VAL A 78 -11.99 -2.76 24.76
C VAL A 78 -12.86 -3.98 25.05
N HIS A 79 -12.59 -4.69 26.16
CA HIS A 79 -13.44 -5.81 26.59
C HIS A 79 -14.84 -5.35 27.02
N GLU A 80 -14.95 -4.19 27.67
CA GLU A 80 -16.22 -3.61 28.07
C GLU A 80 -17.03 -3.14 26.86
N TRP A 81 -16.38 -2.50 25.88
CA TRP A 81 -17.00 -2.15 24.62
C TRP A 81 -17.52 -3.38 23.85
N MET A 82 -16.73 -4.47 23.79
CA MET A 82 -17.17 -5.71 23.14
C MET A 82 -18.39 -6.33 23.84
N ARG A 83 -18.42 -6.32 25.19
CA ARG A 83 -19.58 -6.80 25.97
C ARG A 83 -20.83 -5.94 25.75
N ASP A 84 -20.68 -4.62 25.69
CA ASP A 84 -21.79 -3.72 25.43
C ASP A 84 -22.38 -3.93 24.03
N ARG A 85 -21.51 -4.07 23.03
CA ARG A 85 -21.92 -4.37 21.65
C ARG A 85 -22.64 -5.70 21.53
N ALA A 86 -22.11 -6.78 22.13
CA ALA A 86 -22.74 -8.10 22.09
C ALA A 86 -24.15 -8.09 22.71
N ARG A 87 -24.37 -7.31 23.78
CA ARG A 87 -25.70 -7.14 24.38
C ARG A 87 -26.68 -6.41 23.47
N ARG A 88 -26.22 -5.39 22.73
CA ARG A 88 -27.06 -4.64 21.78
C ARG A 88 -27.36 -5.42 20.51
N ASP A 89 -26.43 -6.29 20.10
CA ASP A 89 -26.54 -7.10 18.90
C ASP A 89 -27.39 -8.37 19.12
N HIS A 90 -27.91 -8.63 20.32
CA HIS A 90 -28.92 -9.67 20.53
C HIS A 90 -30.30 -9.21 20.04
N PRO A 91 -30.84 -9.76 18.94
CA PRO A 91 -32.25 -9.61 18.64
C PRO A 91 -33.02 -10.46 19.66
N THR A 92 -33.95 -9.85 20.38
CA THR A 92 -35.00 -10.56 21.12
C THR A 92 -35.61 -11.63 20.22
N ARG A 93 -35.54 -12.88 20.67
CA ARG A 93 -36.25 -14.01 20.09
C ARG A 93 -37.71 -13.97 20.49
#